data_AF-Q8XSG3-F1
#
_entry.id   AF-Q8XSG3-F1
#
_cell.length_a   1.000
_cell.length_b   1.000
_cell.length_c   1.000
_cell.angle_alpha   90.00
_cell.angle_beta   90.00
_cell.angle_gamma   90.00
#
_symmetry.space_group_name_H-M   'P 1'
#
loop_
_entity.id
_entity.type
_entity.pdbx_description
1 polymer ?
#
loop_
_entity_poly.entity_id
_entity_poly.type
_entity_poly.pdbx_seq_one_letter_code
_entity_poly.pdbx_strand_id
1 'polypeptide(L)'
;MKRARAMLAMAALAWSASVQAAGPVGAMPAGAAPLFGVTVDAVDDVNGVVDALAHLSRTPTARIVFDEGMDAAHYAAPVAAIRRVAYVMGELIDSSTLRLYSVRQVGARATDYLDVLGDSVDLWEIGNEINGEWTGRTREVVDKTLAVYDAARQRGVRTALTLYYNEGCAGQPDRAMFDWAARNLPARLRNGVDYVFISYYEDDCKIAPPDWDAVFTRLGGLFPHAALGFGEVGTRHADRKRALIAHYYGLTVHHPRYVGGYFWWYFRQDMVPRSRPLWRDIDDAFRAMPAPLTR
;
A
#
# COMPACT_ATOMS: atom_id res chain seq x y z
N MET A 1 20.18 -20.19 74.76
CA MET A 1 19.04 -19.86 73.88
C MET A 1 19.46 -18.79 72.89
N LYS A 2 19.25 -19.07 71.60
CA LYS A 2 19.67 -18.33 70.41
C LYS A 2 19.04 -16.92 70.35
N ARG A 3 19.74 -15.95 69.76
CA ARG A 3 19.18 -15.02 68.74
C ARG A 3 20.30 -14.18 68.11
N ALA A 4 20.75 -14.63 66.94
CA ALA A 4 21.53 -13.85 65.99
C ALA A 4 20.58 -12.86 65.27
N ARG A 5 20.98 -11.60 65.14
CA ARG A 5 20.30 -10.60 64.29
C ARG A 5 20.94 -10.66 62.90
N ALA A 6 20.19 -11.14 61.91
CA ALA A 6 20.58 -11.10 60.51
C ALA A 6 20.18 -9.73 59.90
N MET A 7 21.15 -9.07 59.26
CA MET A 7 20.91 -7.93 58.37
C MET A 7 20.29 -8.44 57.06
N LEU A 8 19.15 -7.87 56.65
CA LEU A 8 18.67 -7.99 55.27
C LEU A 8 19.25 -6.84 54.45
N ALA A 9 20.16 -7.15 53.52
CA ALA A 9 20.49 -6.29 52.40
C ALA A 9 19.49 -6.57 51.27
N MET A 10 18.63 -5.60 50.94
CA MET A 10 17.83 -5.66 49.73
C MET A 10 18.71 -5.26 48.54
N ALA A 11 19.04 -6.23 47.69
CA ALA A 11 19.63 -5.98 46.39
C ALA A 11 18.50 -5.59 45.41
N ALA A 12 18.48 -4.34 44.97
CA ALA A 12 17.61 -3.91 43.88
C ALA A 12 18.20 -4.41 42.55
N LEU A 13 17.58 -5.43 41.95
CA LEU A 13 17.85 -5.81 40.57
C LEU A 13 17.19 -4.78 39.64
N ALA A 14 18.01 -3.89 39.08
CA ALA A 14 17.59 -3.09 37.94
C ALA A 14 17.58 -3.98 36.69
N TRP A 15 16.39 -4.28 36.17
CA TRP A 15 16.25 -4.82 34.82
C TRP A 15 16.53 -3.70 33.82
N SER A 16 17.75 -3.64 33.32
CA SER A 16 18.05 -2.91 32.09
C SER A 16 17.43 -3.66 30.92
N ALA A 17 16.21 -3.27 30.54
CA ALA A 17 15.64 -3.67 29.25
C ALA A 17 16.55 -3.09 28.15
N SER A 18 17.34 -3.95 27.55
CA SER A 18 18.13 -3.60 26.37
C SER A 18 17.15 -3.37 25.24
N VAL A 19 16.92 -2.11 24.86
CA VAL A 19 16.22 -1.77 23.61
C VAL A 19 17.19 -2.13 22.50
N GLN A 20 17.18 -3.39 22.09
CA GLN A 20 17.86 -3.82 20.89
C GLN A 20 17.10 -3.15 19.75
N ALA A 21 17.71 -2.15 19.11
CA ALA A 21 17.14 -1.53 17.92
C ALA A 21 16.76 -2.66 16.96
N ALA A 22 15.49 -2.73 16.59
CA ALA A 22 15.04 -3.69 15.59
C ALA A 22 15.94 -3.53 14.36
N GLY A 23 16.58 -4.63 13.93
CA GLY A 23 17.36 -4.64 12.71
C GLY A 23 16.48 -4.25 11.51
N PRO A 24 17.09 -3.81 10.40
CA PRO A 24 16.34 -3.43 9.21
C PRO A 24 15.40 -4.56 8.77
N VAL A 25 14.19 -4.18 8.36
CA VAL A 25 13.24 -5.10 7.74
C VAL A 25 13.90 -5.79 6.55
N GLY A 26 13.74 -7.12 6.45
CA GLY A 26 14.31 -7.95 5.39
C GLY A 26 13.74 -7.63 3.99
N ALA A 27 13.98 -8.50 3.01
CA ALA A 27 13.38 -8.33 1.68
C ALA A 27 11.85 -8.55 1.73
N MET A 28 11.08 -7.71 1.04
CA MET A 28 9.63 -7.92 0.94
C MET A 28 9.34 -9.27 0.27
N PRO A 29 8.53 -10.15 0.89
CA PRO A 29 8.16 -11.43 0.31
C PRO A 29 7.60 -11.29 -1.10
N ALA A 30 7.94 -12.23 -1.98
CA ALA A 30 7.37 -12.29 -3.32
C ALA A 30 6.05 -13.10 -3.33
N GLY A 31 5.16 -12.78 -4.25
CA GLY A 31 3.95 -13.55 -4.50
C GLY A 31 2.86 -13.34 -3.45
N ALA A 32 2.13 -14.41 -3.12
CA ALA A 32 0.87 -14.38 -2.38
C ALA A 32 1.02 -14.25 -0.84
N ALA A 33 2.08 -13.61 -0.36
CA ALA A 33 2.24 -13.34 1.07
C ALA A 33 1.35 -12.15 1.49
N PRO A 34 0.84 -12.10 2.74
CA PRO A 34 0.03 -10.98 3.20
C PRO A 34 0.81 -9.68 3.16
N LEU A 35 0.14 -8.64 2.69
CA LEU A 35 0.59 -7.26 2.78
C LEU A 35 -0.26 -6.53 3.82
N PHE A 36 0.42 -5.90 4.77
CA PHE A 36 -0.17 -5.06 5.82
C PHE A 36 -0.02 -3.59 5.40
N GLY A 37 -0.85 -3.14 4.46
CA GLY A 37 -0.64 -1.88 3.77
C GLY A 37 -1.15 -0.66 4.54
N VAL A 38 -0.43 0.45 4.47
CA VAL A 38 -0.89 1.79 4.89
C VAL A 38 -0.34 2.84 3.95
N THR A 39 -1.02 3.98 3.78
CA THR A 39 -0.57 5.05 2.87
C THR A 39 0.02 6.24 3.62
N VAL A 40 1.21 6.66 3.21
CA VAL A 40 1.90 7.87 3.64
C VAL A 40 1.84 8.85 2.47
N ASP A 41 0.87 9.75 2.52
CA ASP A 41 0.58 10.72 1.45
C ASP A 41 1.41 12.01 1.54
N ALA A 42 2.27 12.13 2.54
CA ALA A 42 3.26 13.19 2.67
C ALA A 42 4.43 12.74 3.55
N VAL A 43 5.63 13.24 3.26
CA VAL A 43 6.86 12.94 4.04
C VAL A 43 7.29 14.08 4.97
N ASP A 44 6.36 14.99 5.30
CA ASP A 44 6.60 16.18 6.11
C ASP A 44 6.91 15.88 7.60
N ASP A 45 6.40 14.77 8.14
CA ASP A 45 6.70 14.25 9.49
C ASP A 45 7.26 12.81 9.43
N VAL A 46 8.38 12.62 8.73
CA VAL A 46 8.96 11.27 8.58
C VAL A 46 9.33 10.60 9.91
N ASN A 47 9.72 11.36 10.93
CA ASN A 47 10.07 10.79 12.24
C ASN A 47 8.83 10.22 12.94
N GLY A 48 7.71 10.96 12.92
CA GLY A 48 6.44 10.47 13.43
C GLY A 48 5.93 9.25 12.66
N VAL A 49 6.08 9.25 11.33
CA VAL A 49 5.73 8.11 10.47
C VAL A 49 6.56 6.88 10.83
N VAL A 50 7.89 7.01 10.93
CA VAL A 50 8.79 5.91 11.29
C VAL A 50 8.47 5.37 12.69
N ASP A 51 8.24 6.23 13.68
CA ASP A 51 7.84 5.80 15.03
C ASP A 51 6.52 5.02 14.99
N ALA A 52 5.52 5.51 14.27
CA ALA A 52 4.23 4.85 14.15
C ALA A 52 4.33 3.48 13.46
N LEU A 53 5.08 3.38 12.37
CA LEU A 53 5.26 2.12 11.62
C LEU A 53 6.07 1.09 12.41
N ALA A 54 7.16 1.52 13.07
CA ALA A 54 8.07 0.63 13.79
C ALA A 54 7.43 -0.09 14.99
N HIS A 55 6.34 0.46 15.53
CA HIS A 55 5.64 -0.09 16.69
C HIS A 55 4.43 -0.96 16.34
N LEU A 56 4.11 -1.12 15.05
CA LEU A 56 3.06 -2.05 14.62
C LEU A 56 3.52 -3.50 14.86
N SER A 57 2.56 -4.36 15.16
CA SER A 57 2.75 -5.78 15.50
C SER A 57 3.13 -6.69 14.34
N ARG A 58 3.03 -6.15 13.13
CA ARG A 58 3.38 -6.77 11.85
C ARG A 58 4.18 -5.76 11.07
N THR A 59 5.13 -6.23 10.27
CA THR A 59 5.88 -5.39 9.35
C THR A 59 4.92 -4.81 8.31
N PRO A 60 4.68 -3.48 8.31
CA PRO A 60 3.79 -2.86 7.33
C PRO A 60 4.43 -2.77 5.94
N THR A 61 3.59 -2.63 4.92
CA THR A 61 3.99 -2.07 3.62
C THR A 61 3.49 -0.64 3.54
N ALA A 62 4.39 0.33 3.61
CA ALA A 62 4.06 1.74 3.46
C ALA A 62 3.98 2.09 1.96
N ARG A 63 2.79 2.44 1.48
CA ARG A 63 2.57 3.06 0.18
C ARG A 63 2.87 4.56 0.30
N ILE A 64 3.89 5.05 -0.38
CA ILE A 64 4.30 6.45 -0.33
C ILE A 64 3.84 7.13 -1.62
N VAL A 65 3.09 8.21 -1.49
CA VAL A 65 2.68 9.06 -2.61
C VAL A 65 3.85 9.97 -2.98
N PHE A 66 4.27 9.94 -4.24
CA PHE A 66 5.23 10.92 -4.76
C PHE A 66 4.47 12.08 -5.42
N ASP A 67 4.42 13.20 -4.71
CA ASP A 67 3.64 14.39 -5.04
C ASP A 67 4.07 15.02 -6.38
N GLU A 68 3.11 15.69 -7.01
CA GLU A 68 3.34 16.40 -8.25
C GLU A 68 4.38 17.52 -8.09
N GLY A 69 5.24 17.68 -9.10
CA GLY A 69 6.28 18.71 -9.10
C GLY A 69 7.49 18.43 -8.22
N MET A 70 7.43 17.42 -7.34
CA MET A 70 8.56 17.02 -6.50
C MET A 70 9.52 16.08 -7.26
N ASP A 71 10.82 16.22 -7.03
CA ASP A 71 11.85 15.35 -7.62
C ASP A 71 12.14 14.12 -6.73
N ALA A 72 12.83 13.13 -7.27
CA ALA A 72 13.14 11.91 -6.51
C ALA A 72 14.06 12.18 -5.31
N ALA A 73 14.95 13.19 -5.41
CA ALA A 73 15.90 13.54 -4.35
C ALA A 73 15.20 14.01 -3.08
N HIS A 74 14.04 14.69 -3.19
CA HIS A 74 13.19 15.06 -2.06
C HIS A 74 12.82 13.84 -1.19
N TYR A 75 12.57 12.69 -1.81
CA TYR A 75 12.10 11.48 -1.13
C TYR A 75 13.22 10.54 -0.68
N ALA A 76 14.47 10.74 -1.12
CA ALA A 76 15.57 9.79 -0.88
C ALA A 76 15.78 9.50 0.62
N ALA A 77 15.95 10.55 1.44
CA ALA A 77 16.14 10.36 2.87
C ALA A 77 14.89 9.84 3.60
N PRO A 78 13.67 10.38 3.35
CA PRO A 78 12.47 9.85 3.98
C PRO A 78 12.15 8.39 3.64
N VAL A 79 12.24 8.01 2.36
CA VAL A 79 11.97 6.64 1.90
C VAL A 79 12.97 5.67 2.51
N ALA A 80 14.26 6.01 2.53
CA ALA A 80 15.28 5.20 3.18
C ALA A 80 15.04 5.06 4.70
N ALA A 81 14.46 6.07 5.35
CA ALA A 81 14.10 6.01 6.77
C ALA A 81 12.92 5.07 7.04
N ILE A 82 11.87 5.17 6.24
CA ILE A 82 10.69 4.30 6.31
C ILE A 82 11.08 2.85 6.01
N ARG A 83 11.93 2.63 5.00
CA ARG A 83 12.36 1.29 4.58
C ARG A 83 13.10 0.49 5.66
N ARG A 84 13.64 1.16 6.69
CA ARG A 84 14.26 0.46 7.83
C ARG A 84 13.24 -0.27 8.70
N VAL A 85 11.99 0.19 8.72
CA VAL A 85 10.93 -0.30 9.64
C VAL A 85 9.70 -0.83 8.93
N ALA A 86 9.61 -0.67 7.61
CA ALA A 86 8.51 -1.11 6.76
C ALA A 86 9.05 -1.59 5.39
N TYR A 87 8.26 -2.36 4.66
CA TYR A 87 8.42 -2.45 3.20
C TYR A 87 7.89 -1.16 2.56
N VAL A 88 8.40 -0.79 1.39
CA VAL A 88 7.95 0.42 0.68
C VAL A 88 7.36 0.08 -0.68
N MET A 89 6.14 0.59 -0.92
CA MET A 89 5.57 0.73 -2.25
C MET A 89 5.60 2.21 -2.65
N GLY A 90 6.22 2.57 -3.78
CA GLY A 90 6.22 3.94 -4.27
C GLY A 90 5.14 4.16 -5.33
N GLU A 91 4.21 5.08 -5.10
CA GLU A 91 3.27 5.57 -6.11
C GLU A 91 3.93 6.68 -6.91
N LEU A 92 4.19 6.41 -8.19
CA LEU A 92 4.91 7.36 -9.05
C LEU A 92 4.09 8.61 -9.36
N ILE A 93 2.80 8.46 -9.63
CA ILE A 93 1.90 9.54 -9.99
C ILE A 93 0.49 9.22 -9.51
N ASP A 94 -0.04 10.08 -8.66
CA ASP A 94 -1.42 10.03 -8.21
C ASP A 94 -2.41 10.28 -9.36
N SER A 95 -3.53 9.55 -9.35
CA SER A 95 -4.52 9.57 -10.42
C SER A 95 -5.13 10.97 -10.62
N SER A 96 -5.24 11.77 -9.56
CA SER A 96 -5.77 13.13 -9.58
C SER A 96 -4.84 14.12 -10.31
N THR A 97 -3.54 13.83 -10.35
CA THR A 97 -2.51 14.68 -10.98
C THR A 97 -2.02 14.13 -12.32
N LEU A 98 -2.43 12.93 -12.72
CA LEU A 98 -1.99 12.27 -13.95
C LEU A 98 -2.15 13.13 -15.22
N ARG A 99 -3.16 14.00 -15.26
CA ARG A 99 -3.41 14.93 -16.38
C ARG A 99 -2.40 16.06 -16.51
N LEU A 100 -1.65 16.37 -15.46
CA LEU A 100 -0.63 17.42 -15.47
C LEU A 100 0.61 17.04 -16.29
N TYR A 101 0.79 15.75 -16.54
CA TYR A 101 1.98 15.22 -17.22
C TYR A 101 1.66 14.70 -18.61
N SER A 102 2.56 14.91 -19.57
CA SER A 102 2.59 14.17 -20.83
C SER A 102 3.23 12.79 -20.65
N VAL A 103 3.01 11.87 -21.61
CA VAL A 103 3.66 10.53 -21.62
C VAL A 103 5.18 10.63 -21.44
N ARG A 104 5.83 11.59 -22.10
CA ARG A 104 7.28 11.81 -21.99
C ARG A 104 7.70 12.22 -20.57
N GLN A 105 6.95 13.12 -19.93
CA GLN A 105 7.23 13.53 -18.55
C GLN A 105 7.02 12.38 -17.57
N VAL A 106 5.98 11.56 -17.77
CA VAL A 106 5.75 10.36 -16.96
C VAL A 106 6.92 9.38 -17.09
N GLY A 107 7.38 9.08 -18.31
CA GLY A 107 8.53 8.19 -18.52
C GLY A 107 9.83 8.74 -17.92
N ALA A 108 10.07 10.05 -18.03
CA ALA A 108 11.23 10.70 -17.42
C ALA A 108 11.19 10.65 -15.89
N ARG A 109 10.02 10.95 -15.29
CA ARG A 109 9.80 10.84 -13.84
C ARG A 109 10.02 9.41 -13.35
N ALA A 110 9.46 8.42 -14.04
CA ALA A 110 9.66 7.02 -13.67
C ALA A 110 11.14 6.64 -13.66
N THR A 111 11.88 7.01 -14.71
CA THR A 111 13.33 6.75 -14.80
C THR A 111 14.09 7.37 -13.63
N ASP A 112 13.86 8.66 -13.37
CA ASP A 112 14.52 9.40 -12.29
C ASP A 112 14.26 8.78 -10.90
N TYR A 113 12.99 8.52 -10.59
CA TYR A 113 12.60 7.93 -9.32
C TYR A 113 13.14 6.50 -9.14
N LEU A 114 13.07 5.67 -10.19
CA LEU A 114 13.59 4.31 -10.16
C LEU A 114 15.12 4.29 -9.93
N ASP A 115 15.85 5.23 -10.53
CA ASP A 115 17.32 5.31 -10.39
C ASP A 115 17.74 5.85 -9.02
N VAL A 116 17.01 6.83 -8.47
CA VAL A 116 17.37 7.47 -7.20
C VAL A 116 16.89 6.66 -5.99
N LEU A 117 15.71 6.04 -6.06
CA LEU A 117 15.07 5.39 -4.91
C LEU A 117 15.07 3.86 -5.00
N GLY A 118 15.60 3.27 -6.07
CA GLY A 118 15.53 1.83 -6.36
C GLY A 118 16.01 0.92 -5.21
N ASP A 119 17.02 1.35 -4.46
CA ASP A 119 17.56 0.59 -3.31
C ASP A 119 16.66 0.64 -2.07
N SER A 120 15.70 1.56 -2.02
CA SER A 120 14.82 1.78 -0.86
C SER A 120 13.33 1.53 -1.13
N VAL A 121 12.96 1.18 -2.37
CA VAL A 121 11.58 0.88 -2.78
C VAL A 121 11.46 -0.59 -3.19
N ASP A 122 10.59 -1.35 -2.53
CA ASP A 122 10.43 -2.79 -2.76
C ASP A 122 9.45 -3.12 -3.91
N LEU A 123 8.50 -2.20 -4.19
CA LEU A 123 7.40 -2.33 -5.13
C LEU A 123 7.06 -0.97 -5.75
N TRP A 124 6.88 -0.93 -7.07
CA TRP A 124 6.56 0.32 -7.79
C TRP A 124 5.14 0.30 -8.32
N GLU A 125 4.30 1.21 -7.84
CA GLU A 125 2.96 1.38 -8.39
C GLU A 125 3.05 2.21 -9.68
N ILE A 126 2.81 1.53 -10.81
CA ILE A 126 3.08 2.05 -12.16
C ILE A 126 1.87 2.78 -12.78
N GLY A 127 0.76 2.81 -12.06
CA GLY A 127 -0.47 3.47 -12.43
C GLY A 127 -1.47 3.36 -11.30
N ASN A 128 -1.98 4.52 -10.88
CA ASN A 128 -3.04 4.59 -9.89
C ASN A 128 -4.37 4.95 -10.56
N GLU A 129 -5.42 4.20 -10.20
CA GLU A 129 -6.81 4.37 -10.63
C GLU A 129 -7.00 4.74 -12.11
N ILE A 130 -6.22 4.09 -12.98
CA ILE A 130 -6.06 4.52 -14.39
C ILE A 130 -7.36 4.44 -15.23
N ASN A 131 -8.37 3.72 -14.74
CA ASN A 131 -9.69 3.69 -15.36
C ASN A 131 -10.58 4.88 -14.94
N GLY A 132 -10.18 5.67 -13.94
CA GLY A 132 -10.93 6.81 -13.44
C GLY A 132 -11.27 7.83 -14.53
N GLU A 133 -12.48 8.38 -14.48
CA GLU A 133 -13.01 9.29 -15.51
C GLU A 133 -12.24 10.61 -15.61
N TRP A 134 -11.60 11.01 -14.51
CA TRP A 134 -10.81 12.23 -14.40
C TRP A 134 -9.40 12.10 -14.98
N THR A 135 -8.92 10.89 -15.27
CA THR A 135 -7.51 10.63 -15.67
C THR A 135 -7.18 11.12 -17.09
N GLY A 136 -8.19 11.47 -17.89
CA GLY A 136 -8.04 11.97 -19.25
C GLY A 136 -8.30 10.90 -20.32
N ARG A 137 -7.74 11.08 -21.52
CA ARG A 137 -8.03 10.20 -22.67
C ARG A 137 -7.42 8.81 -22.46
N THR A 138 -8.23 7.76 -22.60
CA THR A 138 -7.83 6.36 -22.38
C THR A 138 -6.50 5.98 -23.03
N ARG A 139 -6.30 6.29 -24.33
CA ARG A 139 -5.04 5.97 -25.02
C ARG A 139 -3.82 6.59 -24.34
N GLU A 140 -3.93 7.86 -23.94
CA GLU A 140 -2.83 8.57 -23.31
C GLU A 140 -2.54 8.04 -21.91
N VAL A 141 -3.57 7.67 -21.15
CA VAL A 141 -3.43 7.03 -19.84
C VAL A 141 -2.73 5.69 -19.97
N VAL A 142 -3.13 4.85 -20.93
CA VAL A 142 -2.46 3.57 -21.22
C VAL A 142 -1.00 3.81 -21.64
N ASP A 143 -0.73 4.77 -22.53
CA ASP A 143 0.63 5.09 -22.96
C ASP A 143 1.51 5.56 -21.78
N LYS A 144 0.96 6.32 -20.82
CA LYS A 144 1.64 6.71 -19.57
C LYS A 144 1.98 5.50 -18.72
N THR A 145 1.01 4.62 -18.43
CA THR A 145 1.23 3.40 -17.63
C THR A 145 2.28 2.50 -18.28
N LEU A 146 2.26 2.35 -19.60
CA LEU A 146 3.24 1.55 -20.32
C LEU A 146 4.65 2.16 -20.28
N ALA A 147 4.78 3.49 -20.34
CA ALA A 147 6.08 4.15 -20.21
C ALA A 147 6.72 3.85 -18.84
N VAL A 148 5.94 3.85 -17.76
CA VAL A 148 6.40 3.47 -16.42
C VAL A 148 6.73 1.98 -16.35
N TYR A 149 5.84 1.13 -16.86
CA TYR A 149 6.03 -0.32 -16.89
C TYR A 149 7.33 -0.69 -17.61
N ASP A 150 7.60 -0.10 -18.77
CA ASP A 150 8.80 -0.39 -19.55
C ASP A 150 10.08 0.03 -18.81
N ALA A 151 10.07 1.20 -18.14
CA ALA A 151 11.18 1.64 -17.32
C ALA A 151 11.46 0.71 -16.12
N ALA A 152 10.39 0.19 -15.48
CA ALA A 152 10.49 -0.78 -14.40
C ALA A 152 11.03 -2.13 -14.89
N ARG A 153 10.52 -2.63 -16.03
CA ARG A 153 10.97 -3.89 -16.64
C ARG A 153 12.44 -3.87 -17.04
N GLN A 154 12.94 -2.73 -17.54
CA GLN A 154 14.36 -2.56 -17.87
C GLN A 154 15.28 -2.71 -16.64
N ARG A 155 14.78 -2.37 -15.45
CA ARG A 155 15.52 -2.46 -14.18
C ARG A 155 15.26 -3.75 -13.41
N GLY A 156 14.32 -4.58 -13.87
CA GLY A 156 13.97 -5.84 -13.20
C GLY A 156 13.31 -5.64 -11.83
N VAL A 157 12.69 -4.48 -11.58
CA VAL A 157 11.98 -4.21 -10.33
C VAL A 157 10.53 -4.70 -10.37
N ARG A 158 9.93 -4.93 -9.20
CA ARG A 158 8.53 -5.35 -9.09
C ARG A 158 7.56 -4.21 -9.31
N THR A 159 6.42 -4.53 -9.89
CA THR A 159 5.38 -3.59 -10.28
C THR A 159 4.02 -3.90 -9.68
N ALA A 160 3.28 -2.86 -9.30
CA ALA A 160 1.87 -2.91 -8.91
C ALA A 160 1.04 -2.00 -9.83
N LEU A 161 -0.17 -2.42 -10.16
CA LEU A 161 -1.16 -1.58 -10.83
C LEU A 161 -2.41 -1.49 -9.96
N THR A 162 -2.85 -0.27 -9.62
CA THR A 162 -4.07 -0.05 -8.85
C THR A 162 -5.20 0.41 -9.78
N LEU A 163 -6.35 -0.27 -9.72
CA LEU A 163 -7.55 0.02 -10.51
C LEU A 163 -8.67 0.50 -9.60
N TYR A 164 -9.42 1.51 -10.04
CA TYR A 164 -10.56 2.04 -9.29
C TYR A 164 -11.79 1.16 -9.49
N TYR A 165 -12.30 0.56 -8.41
CA TYR A 165 -13.51 -0.24 -8.47
C TYR A 165 -14.75 0.64 -8.48
N ASN A 166 -15.40 0.69 -9.64
CA ASN A 166 -16.59 1.49 -9.90
C ASN A 166 -17.71 0.69 -10.60
N GLU A 167 -17.69 -0.63 -10.46
CA GLU A 167 -18.72 -1.51 -11.05
C GLU A 167 -20.09 -1.16 -10.45
N GLY A 168 -21.07 -0.86 -11.32
CA GLY A 168 -22.41 -0.47 -10.89
C GLY A 168 -22.59 1.00 -10.47
N CYS A 169 -21.52 1.80 -10.43
CA CYS A 169 -21.58 3.22 -10.07
C CYS A 169 -20.73 4.14 -10.97
N ALA A 170 -20.07 3.61 -12.00
CA ALA A 170 -19.32 4.40 -12.96
C ALA A 170 -20.22 5.48 -13.61
N GLY A 171 -19.75 6.73 -13.63
CA GLY A 171 -20.43 7.83 -14.33
C GLY A 171 -20.39 7.65 -15.86
N GLN A 172 -19.34 7.00 -16.36
CA GLN A 172 -19.15 6.58 -17.73
C GLN A 172 -19.04 5.05 -17.78
N PRO A 173 -20.02 4.34 -18.35
CA PRO A 173 -20.01 2.87 -18.38
C PRO A 173 -18.78 2.27 -19.07
N ASP A 174 -18.15 2.99 -20.00
CA ASP A 174 -16.93 2.53 -20.64
C ASP A 174 -15.69 2.60 -19.74
N ARG A 175 -15.79 3.26 -18.58
CA ARG A 175 -14.79 3.36 -17.50
C ARG A 175 -15.04 2.39 -16.35
N ALA A 176 -16.07 1.54 -16.43
CA ALA A 176 -16.24 0.44 -15.49
C ALA A 176 -14.98 -0.44 -15.47
N MET A 177 -14.44 -0.69 -14.27
CA MET A 177 -13.12 -1.25 -14.03
C MET A 177 -12.79 -2.44 -14.94
N PHE A 178 -13.62 -3.48 -14.95
CA PHE A 178 -13.33 -4.72 -15.67
C PHE A 178 -13.39 -4.53 -17.18
N ASP A 179 -14.44 -3.87 -17.68
CA ASP A 179 -14.63 -3.70 -19.11
C ASP A 179 -13.58 -2.73 -19.68
N TRP A 180 -13.23 -1.67 -18.93
CA TRP A 180 -12.17 -0.75 -19.32
C TRP A 180 -10.81 -1.47 -19.35
N ALA A 181 -10.46 -2.21 -18.30
CA ALA A 181 -9.18 -2.90 -18.21
C ALA A 181 -9.04 -3.97 -19.30
N ALA A 182 -10.10 -4.76 -19.55
CA ALA A 182 -10.10 -5.80 -20.58
C ALA A 182 -9.95 -5.23 -22.01
N ARG A 183 -10.59 -4.09 -22.30
CA ARG A 183 -10.54 -3.46 -23.63
C ARG A 183 -9.23 -2.73 -23.90
N ASN A 184 -8.67 -2.07 -22.89
CA ASN A 184 -7.63 -1.06 -23.11
C ASN A 184 -6.22 -1.50 -22.68
N LEU A 185 -6.10 -2.43 -21.72
CA LEU A 185 -4.78 -2.86 -21.25
C LEU A 185 -4.22 -3.99 -22.13
N PRO A 186 -3.02 -3.81 -22.70
CA PRO A 186 -2.42 -4.82 -23.57
C PRO A 186 -2.06 -6.07 -22.76
N ALA A 187 -2.09 -7.23 -23.42
CA ALA A 187 -1.78 -8.51 -22.80
C ALA A 187 -0.40 -8.53 -22.12
N ARG A 188 0.60 -7.83 -22.66
CA ARG A 188 1.94 -7.74 -22.08
C ARG A 188 1.94 -7.14 -20.66
N LEU A 189 1.07 -6.15 -20.42
CA LEU A 189 0.93 -5.53 -19.11
C LEU A 189 0.13 -6.47 -18.20
N ARG A 190 -1.01 -6.97 -18.67
CA ARG A 190 -1.90 -7.84 -17.87
C ARG A 190 -1.23 -9.14 -17.42
N ASN A 191 -0.32 -9.68 -18.22
CA ASN A 191 0.43 -10.89 -17.92
C ASN A 191 1.75 -10.63 -17.21
N GLY A 192 2.17 -9.36 -17.08
CA GLY A 192 3.54 -9.03 -16.72
C GLY A 192 3.70 -8.15 -15.48
N VAL A 193 2.61 -7.67 -14.87
CA VAL A 193 2.63 -7.00 -13.57
C VAL A 193 2.67 -8.01 -12.44
N ASP A 194 3.38 -7.68 -11.35
CA ASP A 194 3.56 -8.58 -10.21
C ASP A 194 2.37 -8.51 -9.25
N TYR A 195 1.76 -7.33 -9.12
CA TYR A 195 0.58 -7.09 -8.28
C TYR A 195 -0.47 -6.31 -9.05
N VAL A 196 -1.75 -6.64 -8.81
CA VAL A 196 -2.89 -5.80 -9.21
C VAL A 196 -3.80 -5.60 -8.02
N PHE A 197 -4.10 -4.33 -7.80
CA PHE A 197 -4.83 -3.89 -6.65
C PHE A 197 -6.12 -3.18 -7.04
N ILE A 198 -7.07 -3.23 -6.12
CA ILE A 198 -8.33 -2.49 -6.18
C ILE A 198 -8.25 -1.29 -5.24
N SER A 199 -8.49 -0.09 -5.75
CA SER A 199 -8.92 1.06 -4.94
C SER A 199 -10.45 1.01 -4.79
N TYR A 200 -10.94 1.10 -3.56
CA TYR A 200 -12.38 1.15 -3.31
C TYR A 200 -12.73 2.04 -2.11
N TYR A 201 -13.58 3.03 -2.38
CA TYR A 201 -14.16 3.94 -1.40
C TYR A 201 -15.69 3.82 -1.41
N GLU A 202 -16.27 3.34 -0.31
CA GLU A 202 -17.74 3.31 -0.14
C GLU A 202 -18.38 4.70 -0.21
N ASP A 203 -17.57 5.75 0.03
CA ASP A 203 -18.01 7.15 -0.04
C ASP A 203 -18.39 7.56 -1.46
N ASP A 204 -17.69 7.02 -2.45
CA ASP A 204 -17.78 7.42 -3.85
C ASP A 204 -18.69 6.47 -4.64
N CYS A 205 -18.65 5.17 -4.33
CA CYS A 205 -19.45 4.14 -4.98
C CYS A 205 -20.53 3.60 -4.04
N LYS A 206 -21.72 4.21 -4.05
CA LYS A 206 -22.85 3.84 -3.19
C LYS A 206 -23.62 2.63 -3.72
N ILE A 207 -22.98 1.47 -3.65
CA ILE A 207 -23.55 0.18 -4.07
C ILE A 207 -23.75 -0.74 -2.85
N ALA A 208 -24.46 -1.85 -3.06
CA ALA A 208 -24.43 -2.94 -2.08
C ALA A 208 -22.99 -3.48 -1.94
N PRO A 209 -22.59 -3.96 -0.75
CA PRO A 209 -21.25 -4.53 -0.55
C PRO A 209 -20.91 -5.57 -1.64
N PRO A 210 -19.80 -5.39 -2.37
CA PRO A 210 -19.40 -6.34 -3.41
C PRO A 210 -19.13 -7.73 -2.85
N ASP A 211 -19.44 -8.75 -3.64
CA ASP A 211 -18.90 -10.09 -3.43
C ASP A 211 -17.41 -10.09 -3.81
N TRP A 212 -16.55 -9.89 -2.82
CA TRP A 212 -15.10 -9.80 -3.03
C TRP A 212 -14.50 -11.10 -3.58
N ASP A 213 -15.07 -12.27 -3.29
CA ASP A 213 -14.59 -13.54 -3.87
C ASP A 213 -14.84 -13.56 -5.38
N ALA A 214 -16.03 -13.18 -5.81
CA ALA A 214 -16.37 -13.08 -7.24
C ALA A 214 -15.53 -12.00 -7.94
N VAL A 215 -15.36 -10.84 -7.31
CA VAL A 215 -14.56 -9.72 -7.84
C VAL A 215 -13.10 -10.13 -8.02
N PHE A 216 -12.45 -10.69 -6.99
CA PHE A 216 -11.06 -11.09 -7.08
C PHE A 216 -10.85 -12.31 -7.98
N THR A 217 -11.83 -13.21 -8.10
CA THR A 217 -11.81 -14.29 -9.10
C THR A 217 -11.80 -13.73 -10.53
N ARG A 218 -12.68 -12.75 -10.82
CA ARG A 218 -12.71 -12.08 -12.14
C ARG A 218 -11.42 -11.30 -12.40
N LEU A 219 -10.89 -10.59 -11.39
CA LEU A 219 -9.63 -9.85 -11.50
C LEU A 219 -8.46 -10.81 -11.78
N GLY A 220 -8.40 -11.94 -11.08
CA GLY A 220 -7.40 -12.97 -11.28
C GLY A 220 -7.44 -13.60 -12.67
N GLY A 221 -8.63 -13.73 -13.28
CA GLY A 221 -8.76 -14.15 -14.68
C GLY A 221 -8.22 -13.12 -15.67
N LEU A 222 -8.39 -11.83 -15.38
CA LEU A 222 -7.92 -10.75 -16.26
C LEU A 222 -6.39 -10.53 -16.17
N PHE A 223 -5.82 -10.76 -14.98
CA PHE A 223 -4.40 -10.66 -14.65
C PHE A 223 -3.88 -12.00 -14.10
N PRO A 224 -3.52 -12.96 -14.97
CA PRO A 224 -3.34 -14.36 -14.60
C PRO A 224 -2.13 -14.66 -13.71
N HIS A 225 -1.15 -13.74 -13.62
CA HIS A 225 0.10 -13.95 -12.90
C HIS A 225 0.29 -13.05 -11.68
N ALA A 226 -0.53 -12.01 -11.53
CA ALA A 226 -0.39 -11.04 -10.46
C ALA A 226 -0.87 -11.58 -9.10
N ALA A 227 -0.22 -11.17 -8.01
CA ALA A 227 -0.86 -11.15 -6.70
C ALA A 227 -1.98 -10.12 -6.67
N LEU A 228 -3.04 -10.38 -5.91
CA LEU A 228 -4.28 -9.60 -5.95
C LEU A 228 -4.59 -9.03 -4.57
N GLY A 229 -5.07 -7.80 -4.50
CA GLY A 229 -5.40 -7.18 -3.23
C GLY A 229 -6.13 -5.86 -3.39
N PHE A 230 -6.21 -5.13 -2.28
CA PHE A 230 -6.62 -3.73 -2.25
C PHE A 230 -5.38 -2.85 -2.23
N GLY A 231 -5.42 -1.76 -2.98
CA GLY A 231 -4.36 -0.76 -3.14
C GLY A 231 -4.71 0.54 -2.46
N GLU A 232 -6.00 0.76 -2.22
CA GLU A 232 -6.53 1.83 -1.40
C GLU A 232 -7.89 1.41 -0.80
N VAL A 233 -8.06 1.69 0.50
CA VAL A 233 -9.37 1.82 1.14
C VAL A 233 -9.31 2.98 2.13
N GLY A 234 -10.45 3.60 2.38
CA GLY A 234 -10.53 4.68 3.35
C GLY A 234 -11.91 5.32 3.42
N THR A 235 -12.02 6.34 4.27
CA THR A 235 -13.19 7.22 4.29
C THR A 235 -12.81 8.59 4.85
N ARG A 236 -13.53 9.62 4.40
CA ARG A 236 -13.46 10.97 4.97
C ARG A 236 -14.32 11.12 6.23
N HIS A 237 -15.20 10.16 6.52
CA HIS A 237 -16.13 10.20 7.64
C HIS A 237 -15.47 9.65 8.91
N ALA A 238 -15.10 10.54 9.83
CA ALA A 238 -14.35 10.21 11.04
C ALA A 238 -15.01 9.12 11.92
N ASP A 239 -16.34 9.14 12.01
CA ASP A 239 -17.15 8.19 12.78
C ASP A 239 -17.16 6.77 12.18
N ARG A 240 -16.85 6.63 10.89
CA ARG A 240 -16.82 5.33 10.19
C ARG A 240 -15.43 4.70 10.14
N LYS A 241 -14.35 5.46 10.37
CA LYS A 241 -12.96 5.01 10.18
C LYS A 241 -12.64 3.72 10.91
N ARG A 242 -12.93 3.65 12.22
CA ARG A 242 -12.67 2.47 13.05
C ARG A 242 -13.37 1.22 12.52
N ALA A 243 -14.65 1.35 12.15
CA ALA A 243 -15.45 0.24 11.64
C ALA A 243 -14.94 -0.24 10.28
N LEU A 244 -14.56 0.67 9.38
CA LEU A 244 -14.01 0.31 8.07
C LEU A 244 -12.62 -0.32 8.15
N ILE A 245 -11.75 0.16 9.06
CA ILE A 245 -10.47 -0.52 9.34
C ILE A 245 -10.73 -1.97 9.75
N ALA A 246 -11.60 -2.20 10.74
CA ALA A 246 -11.92 -3.55 11.18
C ALA A 246 -12.57 -4.40 10.06
N HIS A 247 -13.43 -3.80 9.25
CA HIS A 247 -14.09 -4.49 8.14
C HIS A 247 -13.10 -4.95 7.08
N TYR A 248 -12.33 -4.03 6.47
CA TYR A 248 -11.48 -4.36 5.32
C TYR A 248 -10.32 -5.27 5.72
N TYR A 249 -9.59 -4.94 6.77
CA TYR A 249 -8.47 -5.78 7.22
C TYR A 249 -8.93 -7.11 7.82
N GLY A 250 -10.21 -7.23 8.18
CA GLY A 250 -10.84 -8.49 8.60
C GLY A 250 -11.45 -9.31 7.46
N LEU A 251 -11.42 -8.84 6.21
CA LEU A 251 -11.99 -9.58 5.08
C LEU A 251 -11.25 -10.90 4.86
N THR A 252 -12.02 -11.95 4.61
CA THR A 252 -11.50 -13.22 4.09
C THR A 252 -11.91 -13.34 2.63
N VAL A 253 -10.92 -13.37 1.73
CA VAL A 253 -11.12 -13.57 0.29
C VAL A 253 -10.49 -14.89 -0.12
N HIS A 254 -11.29 -15.78 -0.71
CA HIS A 254 -10.94 -17.13 -1.12
C HIS A 254 -10.32 -17.15 -2.51
N HIS A 255 -9.13 -16.55 -2.65
CA HIS A 255 -8.35 -16.65 -3.87
C HIS A 255 -6.86 -16.94 -3.55
N PRO A 256 -6.22 -17.93 -4.19
CA PRO A 256 -4.88 -18.40 -3.82
C PRO A 256 -3.75 -17.38 -4.07
N ARG A 257 -4.04 -16.29 -4.79
CA ARG A 257 -3.11 -15.17 -5.02
C ARG A 257 -3.50 -13.91 -4.25
N TYR A 258 -4.50 -13.98 -3.37
CA TYR A 258 -4.95 -12.83 -2.60
C TYR A 258 -3.95 -12.49 -1.48
N VAL A 259 -3.60 -11.21 -1.34
CA VAL A 259 -2.57 -10.73 -0.40
C VAL A 259 -3.08 -9.72 0.61
N GLY A 260 -4.36 -9.36 0.59
CA GLY A 260 -4.86 -8.22 1.37
C GLY A 260 -4.38 -6.91 0.74
N GLY A 261 -3.34 -6.27 1.29
CA GLY A 261 -2.89 -4.95 0.85
C GLY A 261 -3.61 -3.88 1.64
N TYR A 262 -4.88 -3.63 1.33
CA TYR A 262 -5.80 -2.67 1.94
C TYR A 262 -5.34 -1.20 1.90
N PHE A 263 -4.10 -0.89 2.26
CA PHE A 263 -3.47 0.43 2.18
C PHE A 263 -4.42 1.54 2.62
N TRP A 264 -4.59 1.64 3.94
CA TRP A 264 -5.44 2.68 4.53
C TRP A 264 -4.92 4.06 4.12
N TRP A 265 -5.70 4.76 3.29
CA TRP A 265 -5.26 5.99 2.62
C TRP A 265 -4.75 7.06 3.59
N TYR A 266 -5.41 7.18 4.74
CA TYR A 266 -5.23 8.29 5.66
C TYR A 266 -4.27 7.98 6.83
N PHE A 267 -3.35 7.03 6.71
CA PHE A 267 -2.51 6.61 7.87
C PHE A 267 -1.72 7.77 8.48
N ARG A 268 -1.10 8.62 7.66
CA ARG A 268 -0.36 9.80 8.14
C ARG A 268 -1.26 10.76 8.93
N GLN A 269 -2.51 10.95 8.53
CA GLN A 269 -3.47 11.81 9.24
C GLN A 269 -4.07 11.12 10.46
N ASP A 270 -4.35 9.83 10.38
CA ASP A 270 -5.16 9.14 11.39
C ASP A 270 -4.33 8.56 12.52
N MET A 271 -3.07 8.24 12.25
CA MET A 271 -2.27 7.33 13.07
C MET A 271 -0.87 7.89 13.40
N VAL A 272 -0.54 9.09 12.90
CA VAL A 272 0.71 9.80 13.22
C VAL A 272 0.42 11.10 13.98
N PRO A 273 0.87 11.26 15.24
CA PRO A 273 1.67 10.30 16.01
C PRO A 273 0.84 9.09 16.50
N ARG A 274 1.52 7.99 16.85
CA ARG A 274 0.91 6.73 17.31
C ARG A 274 0.06 6.82 18.59
N SER A 275 0.05 7.97 19.26
CA SER A 275 -0.85 8.25 20.37
C SER A 275 -2.30 8.48 19.91
N ARG A 276 -2.55 8.66 18.60
CA ARG A 276 -3.90 8.76 18.06
C ARG A 276 -4.65 7.44 18.22
N PRO A 277 -5.95 7.45 18.56
CA PRO A 277 -6.72 6.23 18.83
C PRO A 277 -6.70 5.21 17.68
N LEU A 278 -6.84 5.68 16.43
CA LEU A 278 -6.90 4.81 15.24
C LEU A 278 -5.60 4.03 15.00
N TRP A 279 -4.46 4.45 15.58
CA TRP A 279 -3.23 3.66 15.51
C TRP A 279 -3.38 2.30 16.20
N ARG A 280 -4.12 2.23 17.32
CA ARG A 280 -4.39 0.94 17.99
C ARG A 280 -5.37 0.10 17.19
N ASP A 281 -6.38 0.74 16.59
CA ASP A 281 -7.36 0.04 15.77
C ASP A 281 -6.72 -0.63 14.54
N ILE A 282 -5.74 0.02 13.88
CA ILE A 282 -5.01 -0.61 12.77
C ILE A 282 -4.07 -1.72 13.24
N ASP A 283 -3.42 -1.56 14.41
CA ASP A 283 -2.54 -2.60 14.94
C ASP A 283 -3.34 -3.86 15.33
N ASP A 284 -4.49 -3.68 15.97
CA ASP A 284 -5.41 -4.78 16.29
C ASP A 284 -5.90 -5.47 15.02
N ALA A 285 -6.20 -4.70 13.97
CA ALA A 285 -6.58 -5.24 12.68
C ALA A 285 -5.45 -6.05 12.03
N PHE A 286 -4.20 -5.57 12.07
CA PHE A 286 -3.03 -6.32 11.57
C PHE A 286 -2.81 -7.63 12.32
N ARG A 287 -3.06 -7.67 13.64
CA ARG A 287 -2.98 -8.91 14.43
C ARG A 287 -4.08 -9.90 14.04
N ALA A 288 -5.26 -9.40 13.69
CA ALA A 288 -6.44 -10.17 13.37
C ALA A 288 -6.55 -10.58 11.89
N MET A 289 -5.74 -9.98 11.00
CA MET A 289 -5.74 -10.32 9.58
C MET A 289 -5.61 -11.83 9.36
N PRO A 290 -6.49 -12.44 8.54
CA PRO A 290 -6.41 -13.86 8.24
C PRO A 290 -5.04 -14.24 7.67
N ALA A 291 -4.52 -15.39 8.10
CA ALA A 291 -3.37 -15.98 7.43
C ALA A 291 -3.74 -16.31 5.97
N PRO A 292 -2.78 -16.29 5.02
CA PRO A 292 -3.03 -16.78 3.68
C PRO A 292 -3.63 -18.17 3.75
N LEU A 293 -4.57 -18.44 2.85
CA LEU A 293 -4.98 -19.81 2.56
C LEU A 293 -3.76 -20.53 1.97
N THR A 294 -3.01 -21.22 2.83
CA THR A 294 -1.92 -22.11 2.41
C THR A 294 -2.53 -23.22 1.56
N ARG A 295 -2.02 -23.38 0.33
CA ARG A 295 -2.26 -24.59 -0.46
C ARG A 295 -1.52 -25.77 0.14
#